data_AF-A0A7S0V2X0-F1
#
_entry.id   AF-A0A7S0V2X0-F1
#
_cell.length_a   1.000
_cell.length_b   1.000
_cell.length_c   1.000
_cell.angle_alpha   90.00
_cell.angle_beta   90.00
_cell.angle_gamma   90.00
#
_symmetry.space_group_name_H-M   'P 1'
#
loop_
_entity.id
_entity.type
_entity.pdbx_description
1 polymer ?
#
loop_
_entity_poly.entity_id
_entity_poly.type
_entity_poly.pdbx_seq_one_letter_code
_entity_poly.pdbx_strand_id
1 'polypeptide(L)'
;TSSFFNVTLPASEGVSRRRYTGYAMIASLGDQDGDGIPDTGEGFEDADGDGLPNLIDLDSDGDGLLDQLEGDDDFDLDGTPNFLDLDSDNDQIPDAYEGRMLRGLT
;
A
#
# COMPACT_ATOMS: atom_id res chain seq x y z
N THR A 1 22.04 15.81 25.27
CA THR A 1 22.62 14.49 24.97
C THR A 1 21.85 13.91 23.79
N SER A 2 22.23 14.28 22.57
CA SER A 2 21.56 13.78 21.37
C SER A 2 22.32 12.54 20.92
N SER A 3 21.78 11.37 21.24
CA SER A 3 22.34 10.09 20.76
C SER A 3 22.09 10.01 19.25
N PHE A 4 23.18 9.94 18.48
CA PHE A 4 23.14 9.59 17.08
C PHE A 4 23.03 8.07 16.97
N PHE A 5 21.92 7.57 16.44
CA PHE A 5 21.82 6.17 16.03
C PHE A 5 22.22 6.09 14.55
N ASN A 6 23.25 5.32 14.25
CA ASN A 6 23.62 4.99 12.88
C ASN A 6 22.70 3.85 12.41
N VAL A 7 21.74 4.16 11.54
CA VAL A 7 20.98 3.13 10.82
C VAL A 7 21.59 2.99 9.43
N THR A 8 22.10 1.79 9.13
CA THR A 8 22.52 1.41 7.78
C THR A 8 21.31 0.79 7.10
N LEU A 9 20.73 1.46 6.11
CA LEU A 9 19.66 0.89 5.27
C LEU A 9 20.28 0.08 4.11
N PRO A 10 19.69 -1.07 3.74
CA PRO A 10 20.14 -1.83 2.58
C PRO A 10 19.86 -1.03 1.30
N ALA A 11 20.84 -1.02 0.41
CA ALA A 11 20.79 -0.27 -0.83
C ALA A 11 20.04 -1.07 -1.90
N SER A 12 18.84 -0.65 -2.26
CA SER A 12 18.24 -0.94 -3.57
C SER A 12 18.23 0.35 -4.41
N GLU A 13 19.19 0.38 -5.35
CA GLU A 13 19.16 1.09 -6.63
C GLU A 13 18.81 2.61 -6.63
N GLY A 14 19.86 3.45 -6.68
CA GLY A 14 19.84 4.64 -7.56
C GLY A 14 19.70 6.04 -6.96
N VAL A 15 19.34 6.22 -5.67
CA VAL A 15 19.16 7.59 -5.14
C VAL A 15 20.47 8.16 -4.59
N SER A 16 20.93 9.22 -5.26
CA SER A 16 22.13 10.01 -5.00
C SER A 16 22.33 10.30 -3.50
N ARG A 17 23.56 10.05 -3.00
CA ARG A 17 23.99 10.27 -1.61
C ARG A 17 23.83 11.74 -1.20
N ARG A 18 22.62 12.17 -0.86
CA ARG A 18 22.34 13.49 -0.30
C ARG A 18 22.48 13.40 1.21
N ARG A 19 23.44 14.15 1.74
CA ARG A 19 23.59 14.37 3.19
C ARG A 19 22.37 15.13 3.66
N TYR A 20 21.46 14.46 4.34
CA TYR A 20 20.34 15.13 4.95
C TYR A 20 20.68 15.45 6.41
N THR A 21 20.81 16.73 6.69
CA THR A 21 20.84 17.26 8.05
C THR A 21 19.42 17.19 8.62
N GLY A 22 19.17 16.28 9.55
CA GLY A 22 18.06 16.34 10.52
C GLY A 22 16.61 16.16 10.03
N TYR A 23 16.30 16.20 8.73
CA TYR A 23 14.93 16.10 8.19
C TYR A 23 14.86 15.24 6.90
N ALA A 24 15.77 14.26 6.79
CA ALA A 24 15.88 13.31 5.68
C ALA A 24 14.74 12.30 5.54
N MET A 25 13.89 12.24 6.56
CA MET A 25 13.05 11.09 6.89
C MET A 25 11.60 11.41 6.53
N ILE A 26 11.33 11.51 5.23
CA ILE A 26 9.97 11.57 4.69
C ILE A 26 9.91 10.66 3.45
N ALA A 27 9.91 9.33 3.56
CA ALA A 27 8.66 8.55 3.49
C ALA A 27 7.46 9.39 3.98
N SER A 28 6.59 9.78 3.05
CA SER A 28 6.01 11.12 2.96
C SER A 28 4.88 11.40 3.98
N LEU A 29 5.18 11.45 5.28
CA LEU A 29 4.25 11.86 6.37
C LEU A 29 2.89 11.12 6.41
N GLY A 30 2.80 9.91 5.85
CA GLY A 30 1.61 9.07 5.91
C GLY A 30 1.31 8.38 4.58
N ASP A 31 2.33 7.83 3.94
CA ASP A 31 2.31 7.04 2.70
C ASP A 31 3.75 6.47 2.59
N GLN A 32 3.94 5.25 3.11
CA GLN A 32 5.25 4.64 3.32
C GLN A 32 5.74 3.79 2.15
N ASP A 33 4.83 3.18 1.40
CA ASP A 33 5.08 2.34 0.23
C ASP A 33 5.02 3.14 -1.09
N GLY A 34 4.34 4.30 -1.10
CA GLY A 34 4.31 5.26 -2.20
C GLY A 34 3.28 4.92 -3.28
N ASP A 35 2.23 4.18 -2.94
CA ASP A 35 1.19 3.72 -3.89
C ASP A 35 0.12 4.80 -4.16
N GLY A 36 -0.04 5.76 -3.24
CA GLY A 36 -0.99 6.86 -3.30
C GLY A 36 -2.16 6.74 -2.32
N ILE A 37 -2.23 5.66 -1.55
CA ILE A 37 -3.13 5.47 -0.40
C ILE A 37 -2.37 5.95 0.86
N PRO A 38 -3.03 6.69 1.76
CA PRO A 38 -2.37 7.17 2.96
C PRO A 38 -2.32 6.09 4.05
N ASP A 39 -1.22 6.02 4.83
CA ASP A 39 -1.03 5.09 5.98
C ASP A 39 -2.24 5.04 6.95
N THR A 40 -2.98 6.16 7.06
CA THR A 40 -4.18 6.25 7.92
C THR A 40 -5.39 5.48 7.38
N GLY A 41 -5.41 5.18 6.08
CA GLY A 41 -6.38 4.36 5.38
C GLY A 41 -5.99 2.88 5.36
N GLU A 42 -4.71 2.57 5.16
CA GLU A 42 -4.21 1.18 5.10
C GLU A 42 -4.15 0.51 6.47
N GLY A 43 -3.61 1.21 7.47
CA GLY A 43 -3.44 0.68 8.82
C GLY A 43 -2.21 -0.22 9.01
N PHE A 44 -2.16 -0.89 10.17
CA PHE A 44 -1.03 -1.76 10.58
C PHE A 44 -1.40 -3.26 10.54
N GLU A 45 -2.54 -3.57 9.94
CA GLU A 45 -2.99 -4.95 9.75
C GLU A 45 -2.18 -5.60 8.61
N ASP A 46 -2.36 -6.90 8.46
CA ASP A 46 -1.65 -7.77 7.51
C ASP A 46 -2.77 -8.64 6.92
N ALA A 47 -3.45 -8.09 5.91
CA ALA A 47 -4.72 -8.63 5.43
C ALA A 47 -4.53 -9.96 4.69
N ASP A 48 -3.44 -10.11 3.93
CA ASP A 48 -3.12 -11.33 3.18
C ASP A 48 -2.28 -12.36 3.99
N GLY A 49 -1.64 -11.92 5.07
CA GLY A 49 -0.86 -12.78 5.96
C GLY A 49 0.56 -13.10 5.44
N ASP A 50 1.13 -12.30 4.55
CA ASP A 50 2.47 -12.50 4.00
C ASP A 50 3.61 -12.05 4.95
N GLY A 51 3.25 -11.25 5.97
CA GLY A 51 4.14 -10.73 6.99
C GLY A 51 4.59 -9.28 6.79
N LEU A 52 4.07 -8.58 5.78
CA LEU A 52 4.13 -7.14 5.61
C LEU A 52 2.81 -6.50 6.11
N PRO A 53 2.87 -5.45 6.94
CA PRO A 53 1.68 -4.66 7.22
C PRO A 53 1.24 -3.88 5.97
N ASN A 54 -0.07 -3.72 5.77
CA ASN A 54 -0.67 -3.03 4.63
C ASN A 54 0.05 -1.72 4.27
N LEU A 55 0.36 -0.86 5.26
CA LEU A 55 1.08 0.42 5.04
C LEU A 55 2.49 0.34 4.41
N ILE A 56 3.06 -0.86 4.25
CA ILE A 56 4.33 -1.09 3.53
C ILE A 56 4.20 -2.20 2.49
N ASP A 57 2.99 -2.72 2.28
CA ASP A 57 2.67 -3.72 1.29
C ASP A 57 2.15 -3.02 0.02
N LEU A 58 2.48 -3.55 -1.15
CA LEU A 58 2.03 -3.00 -2.44
C LEU A 58 0.82 -3.74 -3.02
N ASP A 59 0.40 -4.85 -2.38
CA ASP A 59 -0.66 -5.78 -2.77
C ASP A 59 -1.32 -6.33 -1.48
N SER A 60 -2.02 -5.46 -0.75
CA SER A 60 -2.43 -5.67 0.66
C SER A 60 -3.37 -6.86 0.87
N ASP A 61 -4.16 -7.25 -0.14
CA ASP A 61 -5.08 -8.40 -0.07
C ASP A 61 -4.52 -9.67 -0.75
N GLY A 62 -3.38 -9.54 -1.43
CA GLY A 62 -2.62 -10.63 -2.03
C GLY A 62 -3.30 -11.27 -3.24
N ASP A 63 -4.12 -10.52 -3.96
CA ASP A 63 -4.85 -10.98 -5.14
C ASP A 63 -4.02 -10.89 -6.44
N GLY A 64 -2.91 -10.13 -6.41
CA GLY A 64 -1.97 -9.93 -7.50
C GLY A 64 -2.19 -8.66 -8.33
N LEU A 65 -3.12 -7.80 -7.92
CA LEU A 65 -3.19 -6.40 -8.32
C LEU A 65 -2.29 -5.57 -7.40
N LEU A 66 -2.44 -4.25 -7.46
CA LEU A 66 -1.56 -3.35 -6.70
C LEU A 66 -2.49 -2.34 -6.09
N ASP A 67 -2.29 -2.00 -4.83
CA ASP A 67 -3.16 -1.08 -4.08
C ASP A 67 -3.36 0.24 -4.84
N GLN A 68 -2.31 0.77 -5.47
CA GLN A 68 -2.35 1.94 -6.37
C GLN A 68 -3.38 1.84 -7.52
N LEU A 69 -3.62 0.63 -8.01
CA LEU A 69 -4.54 0.33 -9.10
C LEU A 69 -5.98 0.17 -8.60
N GLU A 70 -6.17 -0.48 -7.46
CA GLU A 70 -7.48 -0.71 -6.86
C GLU A 70 -8.05 0.56 -6.23
N GLY A 71 -7.20 1.27 -5.49
CA GLY A 71 -7.50 2.52 -4.81
C GLY A 71 -8.30 2.36 -3.53
N ASP A 72 -8.59 3.48 -2.88
CA ASP A 72 -9.30 3.58 -1.60
C ASP A 72 -10.82 3.81 -1.72
N ASP A 73 -11.37 3.62 -2.93
CA ASP A 73 -12.82 3.57 -3.15
C ASP A 73 -13.42 2.29 -2.52
N ASP A 74 -14.75 2.23 -2.45
CA ASP A 74 -15.55 1.08 -1.99
C ASP A 74 -16.72 0.97 -2.97
N PHE A 75 -16.61 0.11 -3.99
CA PHE A 75 -17.57 0.09 -5.10
C PHE A 75 -18.87 -0.63 -4.78
N ASP A 76 -18.82 -1.67 -3.96
CA ASP A 76 -19.99 -2.45 -3.56
C ASP A 76 -20.68 -1.92 -2.29
N LEU A 77 -20.03 -1.00 -1.57
CA LEU A 77 -20.47 -0.35 -0.33
C LEU A 77 -20.58 -1.31 0.86
N ASP A 78 -19.73 -2.33 0.94
CA ASP A 78 -19.68 -3.26 2.06
C ASP A 78 -18.84 -2.74 3.26
N GLY A 79 -18.06 -1.68 3.03
CA GLY A 79 -17.21 -1.03 4.03
C GLY A 79 -15.75 -1.48 4.02
N THR A 80 -15.37 -2.37 3.11
CA THR A 80 -14.01 -2.77 2.79
C THR A 80 -13.53 -1.91 1.62
N PRO A 81 -12.42 -1.17 1.76
CA PRO A 81 -11.83 -0.49 0.61
C PRO A 81 -11.35 -1.51 -0.43
N ASN A 82 -11.40 -1.13 -1.72
CA ASN A 82 -11.04 -2.03 -2.83
C ASN A 82 -9.65 -2.67 -2.68
N PHE A 83 -8.63 -1.92 -2.24
CA PHE A 83 -7.27 -2.47 -1.99
C PHE A 83 -7.19 -3.54 -0.88
N LEU A 84 -8.31 -3.82 -0.19
CA LEU A 84 -8.46 -4.86 0.83
C LEU A 84 -9.58 -5.86 0.48
N ASP A 85 -10.17 -5.75 -0.71
CA ASP A 85 -11.33 -6.53 -1.14
C ASP A 85 -11.02 -7.38 -2.37
N LEU A 86 -11.22 -8.69 -2.25
CA LEU A 86 -10.94 -9.67 -3.30
C LEU A 86 -11.97 -9.66 -4.45
N ASP A 87 -13.07 -8.93 -4.32
CA ASP A 87 -14.19 -8.82 -5.28
C ASP A 87 -14.84 -7.42 -5.14
N SER A 88 -14.11 -6.38 -5.55
CA SER A 88 -14.40 -4.96 -5.30
C SER A 88 -15.81 -4.50 -5.69
N ASP A 89 -16.45 -5.16 -6.67
CA ASP A 89 -17.81 -4.83 -7.11
C ASP A 89 -18.88 -5.91 -6.80
N ASN A 90 -18.46 -7.00 -6.16
CA ASN A 90 -19.28 -8.10 -5.68
C ASN A 90 -20.13 -8.74 -6.79
N ASP A 91 -19.56 -8.81 -8.00
CA ASP A 91 -20.20 -9.45 -9.16
C ASP A 91 -19.96 -10.98 -9.21
N GLN A 92 -19.16 -11.51 -8.28
CA GLN A 92 -18.68 -12.89 -8.16
C GLN A 92 -17.51 -13.25 -9.09
N ILE A 93 -16.82 -12.27 -9.68
CA ILE A 93 -15.57 -12.44 -10.42
C ILE A 93 -14.47 -11.76 -9.61
N PRO A 94 -13.50 -12.52 -9.04
CA PRO A 94 -12.45 -11.91 -8.24
C PRO A 94 -11.59 -10.93 -9.04
N ASP A 95 -11.12 -9.89 -8.35
CA ASP A 95 -10.34 -8.78 -8.88
C ASP A 95 -9.11 -9.26 -9.68
N ALA A 96 -8.42 -10.30 -9.20
CA ALA A 96 -7.34 -11.01 -9.88
C ALA A 96 -7.65 -11.44 -11.33
N TYR A 97 -8.93 -11.66 -11.66
CA TYR A 97 -9.39 -11.99 -13.01
C TYR A 97 -9.89 -10.78 -13.80
N GLU A 98 -10.37 -9.75 -13.12
CA GLU A 98 -10.87 -8.50 -13.74
C GLU A 98 -9.74 -7.54 -14.11
N GLY A 99 -8.69 -7.48 -13.28
CA GLY A 99 -7.60 -6.53 -13.41
C GLY A 99 -8.05 -5.11 -13.11
N ARG A 100 -8.04 -4.25 -14.13
CA ARG A 100 -8.42 -2.82 -13.95
C ARG A 100 -9.93 -2.59 -14.06
N MET A 101 -10.73 -3.64 -14.08
CA MET A 101 -12.16 -3.60 -14.41
C MET A 101 -13.10 -3.60 -13.20
N LEU A 102 -12.58 -3.25 -12.02
CA LEU A 102 -13.22 -3.23 -10.70
C LEU A 102 -14.55 -2.46 -10.56
N ARG A 103 -15.10 -1.86 -11.62
CA ARG A 103 -16.37 -1.10 -11.57
C ARG A 103 -17.43 -1.77 -12.43
N GLY A 104 -18.10 -2.78 -11.91
CA GLY A 104 -19.47 -3.22 -12.24
C GLY A 104 -19.78 -3.39 -13.71
N LEU A 105 -18.82 -3.88 -14.50
CA LEU A 105 -18.98 -4.02 -15.96
C LEU A 105 -19.21 -5.46 -16.42
N THR A 106 -19.27 -6.45 -15.53
CA THR A 106 -19.53 -7.85 -15.86
C THR A 106 -20.70 -8.49 -15.13
#